data_AF-A0A2A6C030-F1
#
_entry.id   AF-A0A2A6C030-F1
#
_cell.length_a   1.000
_cell.length_b   1.000
_cell.length_c   1.000
_cell.angle_alpha   90.00
_cell.angle_beta   90.00
_cell.angle_gamma   90.00
#
_symmetry.space_group_name_H-M   'P 1'
#
loop_
_entity.id
_entity.type
_entity.pdbx_description
1 polymer ?
#
loop_
_entity_poly.entity_id
_entity_poly.type
_entity_poly.pdbx_seq_one_letter_code
_entity_poly.pdbx_strand_id
1 'polypeptide(L)'
;MAIEILSFSRNTMNSLLFFVRDKYLLRMRLLSKSAKEIVDESMLMTRNNYVQHFRIDQPEHAGAKILRIRFGFKYIVDHALWTIKIRNVRTKIEVLEKEDDAKYLSTSMNSENALKFLEHLKDVLQRTLFSKAEHVIYCDDPSIIRMCTTVFDGRVLLSTRVWLDFRHTDYTPWVELLKCVHTRHVICEVREDSKTVRKFILNLADFVFSMEICFMKISLQKIDEFARNILNGKCVQILFNMLSTFITLEDAAKLLQHFHRMEKKISLEAWTLAEPMNVQIGQYKLDIADMRFPAGHKQISVKHLLY
;
A
#
# COMPACT_ATOMS: atom_id res chain seq x y z
N MET A 1 -33.18 -25.97 -30.47
CA MET A 1 -31.83 -26.54 -30.64
C MET A 1 -30.97 -26.00 -29.50
N ALA A 2 -30.57 -26.83 -28.55
CA ALA A 2 -29.72 -26.41 -27.44
C ALA A 2 -28.26 -26.41 -27.93
N ILE A 3 -27.59 -25.27 -27.85
CA ILE A 3 -26.16 -25.18 -28.15
C ILE A 3 -25.40 -25.61 -26.89
N GLU A 4 -24.68 -26.73 -26.98
CA GLU A 4 -23.82 -27.17 -25.90
C GLU A 4 -22.54 -26.31 -25.90
N ILE A 5 -22.53 -25.26 -25.09
CA ILE A 5 -21.41 -24.30 -24.99
C ILE A 5 -20.07 -25.01 -24.71
N LEU A 6 -20.08 -26.13 -23.99
CA LEU A 6 -18.87 -26.91 -23.67
C LEU A 6 -18.26 -27.63 -24.89
N SER A 7 -18.95 -27.69 -26.03
CA SER A 7 -18.44 -28.27 -27.28
C SER A 7 -17.59 -27.31 -28.11
N PHE A 8 -17.56 -26.01 -27.76
CA PHE A 8 -16.76 -25.03 -28.48
C PHE A 8 -15.26 -25.24 -28.28
N SER A 9 -14.48 -24.84 -29.29
CA SER A 9 -13.02 -24.82 -29.18
C SER A 9 -12.58 -23.95 -28.00
N ARG A 10 -11.43 -24.27 -27.40
CA ARG A 10 -10.88 -23.53 -26.26
C ARG A 10 -10.71 -22.03 -26.54
N ASN A 11 -10.24 -21.69 -27.75
CA ASN A 11 -10.06 -20.29 -28.16
C ASN A 11 -11.41 -19.57 -28.28
N THR A 12 -12.41 -20.21 -28.92
CA THR A 12 -13.77 -19.67 -29.02
C THR A 12 -14.39 -19.47 -27.64
N MET A 13 -14.21 -20.43 -26.73
CA MET A 13 -14.66 -20.33 -25.35
C MET A 13 -14.02 -19.15 -24.62
N ASN A 14 -12.70 -19.01 -24.68
CA ASN A 14 -12.01 -17.89 -24.04
C ASN A 14 -12.50 -16.53 -24.60
N SER A 15 -12.71 -16.44 -25.92
CA SER A 15 -13.27 -15.24 -26.55
C SER A 15 -14.71 -14.96 -26.10
N LEU A 16 -15.56 -15.98 -25.93
CA LEU A 16 -16.93 -15.80 -25.44
C LEU A 16 -16.94 -15.39 -23.97
N LEU A 17 -16.21 -16.11 -23.12
CA LEU A 17 -16.13 -15.84 -21.68
C LEU A 17 -15.50 -14.48 -21.39
N PHE A 18 -14.65 -13.94 -22.29
CA PHE A 18 -14.17 -12.56 -22.22
C PHE A 18 -15.33 -11.54 -22.12
N PHE A 19 -16.47 -11.77 -22.76
CA PHE A 19 -17.62 -10.85 -22.71
C PHE A 19 -18.59 -11.12 -21.55
N VAL A 20 -18.45 -12.24 -20.84
CA VAL A 20 -19.36 -12.63 -19.76
C VAL A 20 -18.94 -11.97 -18.44
N ARG A 21 -19.86 -11.25 -17.79
CA ARG A 21 -19.57 -10.64 -16.47
C ARG A 21 -19.19 -11.70 -15.43
N ASP A 22 -18.24 -11.36 -14.56
CA ASP A 22 -17.63 -12.32 -13.63
C ASP A 22 -18.63 -13.04 -12.72
N LYS A 23 -19.71 -12.37 -12.29
CA LYS A 23 -20.76 -13.00 -11.48
C LYS A 23 -21.41 -14.21 -12.16
N TYR A 24 -21.50 -14.21 -13.50
CA TYR A 24 -22.06 -15.31 -14.26
C TYR A 24 -21.02 -16.40 -14.53
N LEU A 25 -19.76 -16.01 -14.74
CA LEU A 25 -18.64 -16.96 -14.81
C LEU A 25 -18.53 -17.78 -13.52
N LEU A 26 -18.60 -17.12 -12.37
CA LEU A 26 -18.58 -17.78 -11.06
C LEU A 26 -19.75 -18.75 -10.87
N ARG A 27 -20.93 -18.46 -11.44
CA ARG A 27 -22.07 -19.41 -11.44
C ARG A 27 -21.83 -20.57 -12.41
N MET A 28 -21.32 -20.30 -13.61
CA MET A 28 -20.98 -21.32 -14.60
C MET A 28 -19.96 -22.32 -14.06
N ARG A 29 -19.01 -21.83 -13.26
CA ARG A 29 -18.02 -22.65 -12.54
C ARG A 29 -18.65 -23.72 -11.63
N LEU A 30 -19.87 -23.51 -11.15
CA LEU A 30 -20.57 -24.44 -10.25
C LEU A 30 -21.34 -25.53 -11.00
N LEU A 31 -21.45 -25.45 -12.33
CA LEU A 31 -22.30 -26.36 -13.11
C LEU A 31 -21.66 -27.75 -13.30
N SER A 32 -20.36 -27.82 -13.55
CA SER A 32 -19.65 -29.09 -13.74
C SER A 32 -18.14 -28.93 -13.53
N LYS A 33 -17.42 -30.05 -13.40
CA LYS A 33 -15.95 -30.06 -13.31
C LYS A 33 -15.29 -29.44 -14.56
N SER A 34 -15.79 -29.79 -15.75
CA SER A 34 -15.28 -29.24 -17.02
C SER A 34 -15.55 -27.73 -17.14
N ALA A 35 -16.78 -27.29 -16.79
CA ALA A 35 -17.11 -25.87 -16.79
C ALA A 35 -16.23 -25.09 -15.80
N LYS A 36 -15.94 -25.67 -14.63
CA LYS A 36 -15.00 -25.09 -13.67
C LYS A 36 -13.60 -24.92 -14.26
N GLU A 37 -13.06 -25.94 -14.90
CA GLU A 37 -11.72 -25.90 -15.49
C GLU A 37 -11.62 -24.86 -16.60
N ILE A 38 -12.61 -24.79 -17.50
CA ILE A 38 -12.66 -23.81 -18.60
C ILE A 38 -12.81 -22.40 -18.05
N VAL A 39 -13.72 -22.17 -17.09
CA VAL A 39 -13.92 -20.85 -16.49
C VAL A 39 -12.65 -20.41 -15.76
N ASP A 40 -12.07 -21.27 -14.94
CA ASP A 40 -10.86 -20.96 -14.19
C ASP A 40 -9.76 -20.56 -15.18
N GLU A 41 -9.49 -21.35 -16.21
CA GLU A 41 -8.49 -21.02 -17.22
C GLU A 41 -8.79 -19.74 -18.02
N SER A 42 -10.02 -19.57 -18.51
CA SER A 42 -10.40 -18.38 -19.27
C SER A 42 -10.24 -17.13 -18.40
N MET A 43 -10.69 -17.19 -17.15
CA MET A 43 -10.55 -16.08 -16.20
C MET A 43 -9.07 -15.74 -15.94
N LEU A 44 -8.19 -16.75 -15.85
CA LEU A 44 -6.74 -16.54 -15.76
C LEU A 44 -6.20 -15.75 -16.96
N MET A 45 -6.71 -16.04 -18.16
CA MET A 45 -6.19 -15.49 -19.42
C MET A 45 -6.74 -14.12 -19.80
N THR A 46 -8.01 -13.86 -19.50
CA THR A 46 -8.80 -12.78 -20.14
C THR A 46 -9.09 -11.58 -19.26
N ARG A 47 -8.95 -11.71 -17.93
CA ARG A 47 -9.34 -10.66 -16.99
C ARG A 47 -8.14 -9.83 -16.55
N ASN A 48 -8.26 -8.52 -16.71
CA ASN A 48 -7.42 -7.57 -16.00
C ASN A 48 -7.67 -7.76 -14.50
N ASN A 49 -6.60 -7.88 -13.73
CA ASN A 49 -6.71 -8.15 -12.31
C ASN A 49 -6.31 -6.89 -11.55
N TYR A 50 -7.02 -6.62 -10.46
CA TYR A 50 -6.70 -5.50 -9.61
C TYR A 50 -6.26 -5.98 -8.23
N VAL A 51 -5.05 -5.58 -7.83
CA VAL A 51 -4.54 -5.76 -6.47
C VAL A 51 -4.48 -4.39 -5.82
N GLN A 52 -5.25 -4.22 -4.74
CA GLN A 52 -5.28 -2.95 -4.03
C GLN A 52 -4.00 -2.75 -3.23
N HIS A 53 -3.54 -3.81 -2.55
CA HIS A 53 -2.35 -3.79 -1.70
C HIS A 53 -1.46 -4.99 -2.03
N PHE A 54 -0.18 -4.75 -2.27
CA PHE A 54 0.81 -5.83 -2.34
C PHE A 54 1.89 -5.58 -1.31
N ARG A 55 2.21 -6.62 -0.54
CA ARG A 55 3.16 -6.55 0.57
C ARG A 55 4.04 -7.79 0.61
N ILE A 56 5.33 -7.57 0.81
CA ILE A 56 6.29 -8.61 1.19
C ILE A 56 6.86 -8.19 2.53
N ASP A 57 6.79 -9.09 3.50
CA ASP A 57 7.22 -8.81 4.86
C ASP A 57 7.82 -10.06 5.53
N GLN A 58 8.36 -9.90 6.72
CA GLN A 58 8.90 -11.01 7.53
C GLN A 58 8.23 -10.98 8.91
N PRO A 59 7.39 -11.97 9.26
CA PRO A 59 6.66 -11.95 10.52
C PRO A 59 7.62 -11.92 11.71
N GLU A 60 7.36 -11.06 12.71
CA GLU A 60 8.26 -10.81 13.85
C GLU A 60 8.63 -12.10 14.63
N HIS A 61 7.76 -13.11 14.61
CA HIS A 61 7.93 -14.37 15.33
C HIS A 61 8.44 -15.54 14.47
N ALA A 62 8.59 -15.36 13.15
CA ALA A 62 8.83 -16.47 12.23
C ALA A 62 10.32 -16.82 12.02
N GLY A 63 11.22 -16.27 12.85
CA GLY A 63 12.67 -16.41 12.66
C GLY A 63 13.19 -15.70 11.40
N ALA A 64 14.51 -15.55 11.31
CA ALA A 64 15.17 -14.69 10.32
C ALA A 64 15.01 -15.14 8.84
N LYS A 65 14.24 -16.19 8.52
CA LYS A 65 14.23 -16.81 7.18
C LYS A 65 12.85 -16.99 6.54
N ILE A 66 11.77 -16.55 7.17
CA ILE A 66 10.42 -16.70 6.61
C ILE A 66 9.93 -15.35 6.10
N LEU A 67 9.61 -15.31 4.82
CA LEU A 67 8.95 -14.19 4.15
C LEU A 67 7.46 -14.49 3.97
N ARG A 68 6.64 -13.46 4.09
CA ARG A 68 5.21 -13.49 3.85
C ARG A 68 4.89 -12.57 2.68
N ILE A 69 4.28 -13.14 1.64
CA ILE A 69 3.75 -12.40 0.49
C ILE A 69 2.25 -12.28 0.66
N ARG A 70 1.74 -11.05 0.67
CA ARG A 70 0.33 -10.72 0.89
C ARG A 70 -0.24 -9.89 -0.25
N PHE A 71 -1.41 -10.29 -0.72
CA PHE A 71 -2.22 -9.58 -1.71
C PHE A 71 -3.53 -9.14 -1.04
N GLY A 72 -3.85 -7.85 -1.10
CA GLY A 72 -5.08 -7.27 -0.59
C GLY A 72 -5.99 -6.78 -1.71
N PHE A 73 -7.28 -7.01 -1.56
CA PHE A 73 -8.28 -6.80 -2.62
C PHE A 73 -9.40 -5.87 -2.16
N LYS A 74 -9.78 -4.94 -3.05
CA LYS A 74 -10.96 -4.08 -2.86
C LYS A 74 -12.26 -4.82 -3.21
N TYR A 75 -12.20 -5.69 -4.22
CA TYR A 75 -13.36 -6.36 -4.79
C TYR A 75 -13.28 -7.87 -4.56
N ILE A 76 -14.40 -8.47 -4.19
CA ILE A 76 -14.51 -9.91 -3.92
C ILE A 76 -14.20 -10.77 -5.15
N VAL A 77 -14.46 -10.23 -6.35
CA VAL A 77 -14.19 -10.93 -7.61
C VAL A 77 -12.69 -11.08 -7.85
N ASP A 78 -11.91 -10.00 -7.68
CA ASP A 78 -10.44 -10.07 -7.78
C ASP A 78 -9.88 -11.05 -6.76
N HIS A 79 -10.39 -11.01 -5.52
CA HIS A 79 -10.00 -11.96 -4.48
C HIS A 79 -10.24 -13.42 -4.93
N ALA A 80 -11.43 -13.75 -5.44
CA ALA A 80 -11.76 -15.09 -5.90
C ALA A 80 -10.85 -15.56 -7.05
N LEU A 81 -10.56 -14.67 -8.01
CA LEU A 81 -9.64 -14.92 -9.11
C LEU A 81 -8.23 -15.25 -8.62
N TRP A 82 -7.72 -14.41 -7.72
CA TRP A 82 -6.40 -14.60 -7.14
C TRP A 82 -6.31 -15.82 -6.24
N THR A 83 -7.40 -16.21 -5.59
CA THR A 83 -7.46 -17.46 -4.80
C THR A 83 -7.16 -18.66 -5.69
N ILE A 84 -7.74 -18.71 -6.90
CA ILE A 84 -7.51 -19.78 -7.87
C ILE A 84 -6.05 -19.77 -8.34
N LYS A 85 -5.52 -18.60 -8.71
CA LYS A 85 -4.13 -18.38 -9.15
C LYS A 85 -3.13 -18.87 -8.12
N ILE A 86 -3.25 -18.36 -6.90
CA ILE A 86 -2.34 -18.68 -5.80
C ILE A 86 -2.44 -20.16 -5.45
N ARG A 87 -3.65 -20.74 -5.36
CA ARG A 87 -3.82 -22.17 -5.07
C ARG A 87 -3.08 -23.05 -6.06
N ASN A 88 -3.13 -22.74 -7.36
CA ASN A 88 -2.42 -23.49 -8.40
C ASN A 88 -0.90 -23.39 -8.30
N VAL A 89 -0.37 -22.29 -7.75
CA VAL A 89 1.07 -22.13 -7.51
C VAL A 89 1.49 -22.81 -6.20
N ARG A 90 0.66 -22.73 -5.15
CA ARG A 90 0.91 -23.39 -3.85
C ARG A 90 0.99 -24.92 -3.95
N THR A 91 0.42 -25.55 -4.99
CA THR A 91 0.59 -27.00 -5.22
C THR A 91 1.96 -27.37 -5.82
N LYS A 92 2.72 -26.37 -6.30
CA LYS A 92 4.02 -26.57 -6.98
C LYS A 92 5.20 -26.14 -6.12
N ILE A 93 4.94 -25.47 -5.00
CA ILE A 93 5.96 -24.86 -4.15
C ILE A 93 5.61 -25.16 -2.70
N GLU A 94 6.63 -25.51 -1.92
CA GLU A 94 6.47 -25.69 -0.48
C GLU A 94 6.14 -24.36 0.19
N VAL A 95 5.00 -24.36 0.88
CA VAL A 95 4.45 -23.23 1.64
C VAL A 95 4.39 -23.62 3.10
N LEU A 96 4.88 -22.74 3.98
CA LEU A 96 4.90 -22.97 5.42
C LEU A 96 3.55 -22.65 6.05
N GLU A 97 2.98 -21.51 5.70
CA GLU A 97 1.70 -21.06 6.24
C GLU A 97 0.84 -20.39 5.17
N LYS A 98 -0.47 -20.50 5.35
CA LYS A 98 -1.48 -19.79 4.56
C LYS A 98 -2.41 -19.04 5.50
N GLU A 99 -2.71 -17.82 5.14
CA GLU A 99 -3.68 -16.97 5.83
C GLU A 99 -4.52 -16.32 4.75
N ASP A 100 -5.74 -16.83 4.59
CA ASP A 100 -6.69 -16.36 3.58
C ASP A 100 -7.93 -15.85 4.33
N ASP A 101 -8.23 -14.56 4.20
CA ASP A 101 -9.44 -13.94 4.75
C ASP A 101 -10.28 -13.30 3.63
N ALA A 102 -11.36 -12.59 3.96
CA ALA A 102 -12.25 -12.02 2.94
C ALA A 102 -11.59 -10.91 2.08
N LYS A 103 -10.46 -10.35 2.52
CA LYS A 103 -9.77 -9.21 1.91
C LYS A 103 -8.34 -9.52 1.49
N TYR A 104 -7.70 -10.51 2.10
CA TYR A 104 -6.28 -10.80 1.93
C TYR A 104 -6.03 -12.27 1.59
N LEU A 105 -5.07 -12.47 0.69
CA LEU A 105 -4.44 -13.76 0.44
C LEU A 105 -2.98 -13.66 0.84
N SER A 106 -2.54 -14.50 1.76
CA SER A 106 -1.20 -14.44 2.34
C SER A 106 -0.54 -15.81 2.32
N THR A 107 0.74 -15.85 1.96
CA THR A 107 1.52 -17.08 1.87
C THR A 107 2.89 -16.85 2.49
N SER A 108 3.26 -17.67 3.49
CA SER A 108 4.57 -17.63 4.14
C SER A 108 5.48 -18.73 3.61
N MET A 109 6.73 -18.40 3.27
CA MET A 109 7.74 -19.32 2.74
C MET A 109 9.15 -18.79 2.94
N ASN A 110 10.19 -19.59 2.68
CA ASN A 110 11.57 -19.08 2.69
C ASN A 110 11.88 -18.20 1.47
N SER A 111 12.98 -17.45 1.50
CA SER A 111 13.34 -16.49 0.44
C SER A 111 13.54 -17.12 -0.95
N GLU A 112 14.00 -18.37 -1.02
CA GLU A 112 14.16 -19.09 -2.30
C GLU A 112 12.79 -19.44 -2.91
N ASN A 113 11.91 -20.04 -2.12
CA ASN A 113 10.55 -20.39 -2.53
C ASN A 113 9.72 -19.14 -2.85
N ALA A 114 9.96 -18.01 -2.16
CA ALA A 114 9.32 -16.74 -2.46
C ALA A 114 9.64 -16.23 -3.88
N LEU A 115 10.88 -16.36 -4.33
CA LEU A 115 11.24 -16.02 -5.71
C LEU A 115 10.57 -16.96 -6.71
N LYS A 116 10.62 -18.28 -6.46
CA LYS A 116 9.95 -19.27 -7.32
C LYS A 116 8.45 -19.00 -7.41
N PHE A 117 7.83 -18.61 -6.30
CA PHE A 117 6.42 -18.27 -6.22
C PHE A 117 6.06 -17.07 -7.08
N LEU A 118 6.87 -16.01 -7.03
CA LEU A 118 6.68 -14.84 -7.89
C LEU A 118 6.98 -15.15 -9.36
N GLU A 119 7.96 -16.00 -9.67
CA GLU A 119 8.25 -16.42 -11.05
C GLU A 119 7.08 -17.21 -11.64
N HIS A 120 6.48 -18.13 -10.88
CA HIS A 120 5.27 -18.83 -11.30
C HIS A 120 4.05 -17.92 -11.49
N LEU A 121 4.03 -16.74 -10.86
CA LEU A 121 3.00 -15.73 -11.00
C LEU A 121 3.37 -14.64 -12.01
N LYS A 122 4.54 -14.69 -12.66
CA LYS A 122 5.07 -13.59 -13.47
C LYS A 122 4.10 -13.08 -14.53
N ASP A 123 3.51 -13.96 -15.34
CA ASP A 123 2.56 -13.58 -16.39
C ASP A 123 1.30 -12.93 -15.81
N VAL A 124 0.85 -13.43 -14.66
CA VAL A 124 -0.29 -12.88 -13.93
C VAL A 124 0.05 -11.49 -13.39
N LEU A 125 1.21 -11.36 -12.74
CA LEU A 125 1.71 -10.11 -12.18
C LEU A 125 1.84 -9.06 -13.28
N GLN A 126 2.43 -9.40 -14.43
CA GLN A 126 2.56 -8.51 -15.60
C GLN A 126 1.23 -7.86 -16.00
N ARG A 127 0.14 -8.63 -16.02
CA ARG A 127 -1.21 -8.14 -16.38
C ARG A 127 -2.01 -7.54 -15.22
N THR A 128 -1.44 -7.49 -14.03
CA THR A 128 -2.13 -6.99 -12.83
C THR A 128 -1.89 -5.49 -12.65
N LEU A 129 -2.98 -4.76 -12.41
CA LEU A 129 -2.93 -3.37 -11.97
C LEU A 129 -2.77 -3.34 -10.45
N PHE A 130 -1.72 -2.68 -9.99
CA PHE A 130 -1.45 -2.47 -8.57
C PHE A 130 -1.79 -1.04 -8.21
N SER A 131 -2.60 -0.85 -7.17
CA SER A 131 -2.91 0.48 -6.66
C SER A 131 -1.85 0.95 -5.67
N LYS A 132 -1.52 0.10 -4.71
CA LYS A 132 -0.61 0.42 -3.62
C LYS A 132 0.43 -0.67 -3.40
N ALA A 133 1.65 -0.25 -3.14
CA ALA A 133 2.69 -1.11 -2.59
C ALA A 133 2.90 -0.80 -1.11
N GLU A 134 3.13 -1.85 -0.34
CA GLU A 134 3.37 -1.80 1.09
C GLU A 134 4.69 -2.51 1.38
N HIS A 135 5.71 -1.75 1.80
CA HIS A 135 7.05 -2.27 2.08
C HIS A 135 7.38 -2.10 3.56
N VAL A 136 7.54 -3.21 4.27
CA VAL A 136 7.89 -3.16 5.67
C VAL A 136 9.40 -3.24 5.80
N ILE A 137 10.04 -2.11 6.09
CA ILE A 137 11.50 -1.96 6.16
C ILE A 137 11.94 -2.28 7.59
N TYR A 138 11.79 -3.53 7.98
CA TYR A 138 12.44 -4.08 9.19
C TYR A 138 13.38 -5.25 8.85
N CYS A 139 13.42 -5.68 7.59
CA CYS A 139 14.20 -6.83 7.15
C CYS A 139 15.36 -6.36 6.25
N ASP A 140 16.59 -6.75 6.63
CA ASP A 140 17.80 -6.53 5.83
C ASP A 140 17.96 -7.56 4.70
N ASP A 141 16.97 -8.43 4.43
CA ASP A 141 17.05 -9.43 3.37
C ASP A 141 16.99 -8.75 1.98
N PRO A 142 18.11 -8.72 1.22
CA PRO A 142 18.14 -8.06 -0.09
C PRO A 142 17.22 -8.74 -1.11
N SER A 143 16.79 -9.98 -0.84
CA SER A 143 15.85 -10.69 -1.71
C SER A 143 14.48 -10.02 -1.75
N ILE A 144 14.03 -9.32 -0.69
CA ILE A 144 12.77 -8.57 -0.69
C ILE A 144 12.84 -7.46 -1.73
N ILE A 145 13.94 -6.71 -1.78
CA ILE A 145 14.14 -5.65 -2.76
C ILE A 145 14.09 -6.23 -4.17
N ARG A 146 14.81 -7.33 -4.43
CA ARG A 146 14.78 -8.02 -5.73
C ARG A 146 13.36 -8.45 -6.10
N MET A 147 12.60 -9.03 -5.18
CA MET A 147 11.22 -9.45 -5.40
C MET A 147 10.31 -8.26 -5.72
N CYS A 148 10.43 -7.17 -4.97
CA CYS A 148 9.67 -5.95 -5.23
C CYS A 148 10.01 -5.36 -6.59
N THR A 149 11.29 -5.32 -6.98
CA THR A 149 11.70 -4.91 -8.33
C THR A 149 11.05 -5.80 -9.39
N THR A 150 11.10 -7.12 -9.26
CA THR A 150 10.44 -8.05 -10.20
C THR A 150 8.93 -7.77 -10.35
N VAL A 151 8.26 -7.42 -9.26
CA VAL A 151 6.82 -7.16 -9.27
C VAL A 151 6.51 -5.79 -9.88
N PHE A 152 7.27 -4.75 -9.54
CA PHE A 152 6.90 -3.35 -9.80
C PHE A 152 7.73 -2.64 -10.88
N ASP A 153 8.72 -3.29 -11.49
CA ASP A 153 9.52 -2.68 -12.54
C ASP A 153 8.66 -2.13 -13.68
N GLY A 154 8.94 -0.89 -14.08
CA GLY A 154 8.17 -0.14 -15.09
C GLY A 154 6.72 0.22 -14.71
N ARG A 155 6.29 0.00 -13.47
CA ARG A 155 4.91 0.29 -13.05
C ARG A 155 4.75 1.63 -12.34
N VAL A 156 3.60 2.24 -12.57
CA VAL A 156 3.13 3.43 -11.86
C VAL A 156 2.18 3.00 -10.75
N LEU A 157 2.46 3.39 -9.51
CA LEU A 157 1.59 3.14 -8.36
C LEU A 157 0.91 4.43 -7.90
N LEU A 158 -0.30 4.31 -7.35
CA LEU A 158 -0.98 5.47 -6.76
C LEU A 158 -0.27 5.93 -5.48
N SER A 159 0.18 4.98 -4.67
CA SER A 159 0.89 5.26 -3.44
C SER A 159 1.79 4.12 -3.02
N THR A 160 2.89 4.45 -2.36
CA THR A 160 3.76 3.45 -1.72
C THR A 160 3.85 3.73 -0.23
N ARG A 161 3.56 2.73 0.61
CA ARG A 161 3.71 2.83 2.06
C ARG A 161 5.00 2.14 2.50
N VAL A 162 5.77 2.82 3.34
CA VAL A 162 7.01 2.30 3.95
C VAL A 162 6.91 2.36 5.46
N TRP A 163 7.19 1.26 6.14
CA TRP A 163 7.34 1.25 7.60
C TRP A 163 8.82 1.31 7.94
N LEU A 164 9.22 2.34 8.68
CA LEU A 164 10.60 2.65 8.99
C LEU A 164 10.94 2.22 10.43
N ASP A 165 11.96 1.37 10.54
CA ASP A 165 12.46 0.84 11.81
C ASP A 165 13.83 1.45 12.15
N PHE A 166 13.99 1.96 13.37
CA PHE A 166 15.24 2.59 13.81
C PHE A 166 16.44 1.63 13.83
N ARG A 167 16.20 0.32 13.82
CA ARG A 167 17.24 -0.71 13.77
C ARG A 167 17.98 -0.73 12.43
N HIS A 168 17.38 -0.20 11.37
CA HIS A 168 18.02 -0.08 10.06
C HIS A 168 19.05 1.04 10.05
N THR A 169 20.28 0.70 9.67
CA THR A 169 21.39 1.66 9.59
C THR A 169 21.59 2.23 8.19
N ASP A 170 21.14 1.52 7.15
CA ASP A 170 21.23 1.96 5.76
C ASP A 170 19.91 1.75 5.03
N TYR A 171 19.33 2.84 4.54
CA TYR A 171 18.11 2.82 3.73
C TYR A 171 18.37 3.01 2.23
N THR A 172 19.64 3.10 1.81
CA THR A 172 20.00 3.37 0.40
C THR A 172 19.36 2.38 -0.57
N PRO A 173 19.35 1.05 -0.32
CA PRO A 173 18.70 0.10 -1.22
C PRO A 173 17.19 0.35 -1.41
N TRP A 174 16.52 0.84 -0.36
CA TRP A 174 15.09 1.16 -0.39
C TRP A 174 14.80 2.45 -1.15
N VAL A 175 15.69 3.44 -1.06
CA VAL A 175 15.60 4.66 -1.89
C VAL A 175 15.67 4.28 -3.37
N GLU A 176 16.62 3.43 -3.75
CA GLU A 176 16.76 3.01 -5.15
C GLU A 176 15.56 2.19 -5.62
N LEU A 177 15.03 1.28 -4.80
CA LEU A 177 13.77 0.59 -5.10
C LEU A 177 12.63 1.58 -5.35
N LEU A 178 12.46 2.58 -4.47
CA LEU A 178 11.39 3.56 -4.57
C LEU A 178 11.55 4.53 -5.75
N LYS A 179 12.75 4.69 -6.29
CA LYS A 179 12.96 5.41 -7.57
C LYS A 179 12.53 4.55 -8.76
N CYS A 180 12.78 3.24 -8.72
CA CYS A 180 12.33 2.31 -9.76
C CYS A 180 10.81 2.14 -9.77
N VAL A 181 10.20 2.13 -8.59
CA VAL A 181 8.75 2.14 -8.42
C VAL A 181 8.24 3.56 -8.69
N HIS A 182 7.65 3.82 -9.86
CA HIS A 182 7.22 5.16 -10.25
C HIS A 182 5.99 5.61 -9.45
N THR A 183 6.20 6.02 -8.20
CA THR A 183 5.14 6.49 -7.30
C THR A 183 5.17 8.00 -7.15
N ARG A 184 3.99 8.62 -7.15
CA ARG A 184 3.86 10.06 -6.90
C ARG A 184 3.67 10.39 -5.42
N HIS A 185 3.20 9.42 -4.64
CA HIS A 185 2.85 9.61 -3.24
C HIS A 185 3.46 8.52 -2.36
N VAL A 186 4.16 8.93 -1.30
CA VAL A 186 4.74 8.00 -0.34
C VAL A 186 4.19 8.23 1.06
N ILE A 187 3.82 7.15 1.74
CA ILE A 187 3.38 7.15 3.13
C ILE A 187 4.50 6.55 3.99
N CYS A 188 5.09 7.32 4.88
CA CYS A 188 6.15 6.89 5.79
C CYS A 188 5.59 6.69 7.20
N GLU A 189 5.59 5.45 7.67
CA GLU A 189 5.22 5.09 9.04
C GLU A 189 6.49 5.05 9.90
N VAL A 190 6.69 6.07 10.74
CA VAL A 190 7.89 6.29 11.55
C VAL A 190 7.64 5.86 12.99
N ARG A 191 8.24 4.73 13.38
CA ARG A 191 8.17 4.25 14.77
C ARG A 191 9.01 5.09 15.73
N GLU A 192 10.20 5.50 15.30
CA GLU A 192 11.12 6.30 16.09
C GLU A 192 11.88 7.31 15.20
N ASP A 193 11.98 8.55 15.68
CA ASP A 193 12.70 9.64 15.01
C ASP A 193 14.21 9.51 15.22
N SER A 194 14.92 8.99 14.21
CA SER A 194 16.38 8.93 14.18
C SER A 194 16.96 9.81 13.07
N LYS A 195 18.25 10.14 13.16
CA LYS A 195 18.96 10.89 12.12
C LYS A 195 18.94 10.14 10.77
N THR A 196 19.08 8.82 10.80
CA THR A 196 19.05 7.96 9.60
C THR A 196 17.67 7.97 8.94
N VAL A 197 16.60 7.83 9.72
CA VAL A 197 15.22 7.89 9.23
C VAL A 197 14.92 9.26 8.62
N ARG A 198 15.33 10.36 9.27
CA ARG A 198 15.18 11.71 8.72
C ARG A 198 15.92 11.89 7.40
N LYS A 199 17.18 11.42 7.31
CA LYS A 199 17.95 11.45 6.06
C LYS A 199 17.25 10.66 4.95
N PHE A 200 16.70 9.50 5.25
CA PHE A 200 15.93 8.70 4.30
C PHE A 200 14.71 9.46 3.77
N ILE A 201 13.87 10.01 4.66
CA ILE A 201 12.68 10.77 4.27
C ILE A 201 13.04 12.01 3.43
N LEU A 202 14.11 12.72 3.78
CA LEU A 202 14.60 13.85 2.99
C LEU A 202 15.04 13.42 1.59
N ASN A 203 15.75 12.28 1.47
CA ASN A 203 16.11 11.74 0.16
C ASN A 203 14.87 11.39 -0.68
N LEU A 204 13.78 10.92 -0.06
CA LEU A 204 12.52 10.67 -0.77
C LEU A 204 11.91 11.97 -1.29
N ALA A 205 11.92 13.03 -0.47
CA ALA A 205 11.39 14.35 -0.81
C ALA A 205 12.01 14.97 -2.08
N ASP A 206 13.22 14.56 -2.44
CA ASP A 206 13.93 15.04 -3.64
C ASP A 206 13.39 14.47 -4.96
N PHE A 207 12.52 13.46 -4.91
CA PHE A 207 11.95 12.87 -6.13
C PHE A 207 10.46 12.52 -6.06
N VAL A 208 9.85 12.46 -4.87
CA VAL A 208 8.41 12.22 -4.74
C VAL A 208 7.62 13.53 -4.79
N PHE A 209 6.42 13.50 -5.34
CA PHE A 209 5.57 14.69 -5.46
C PHE A 209 4.85 15.02 -4.15
N SER A 210 4.40 14.00 -3.42
CA SER A 210 3.66 14.13 -2.17
C SER A 210 4.08 13.10 -1.13
N MET A 211 4.05 13.48 0.14
CA MET A 211 4.32 12.59 1.26
C MET A 211 3.25 12.65 2.34
N GLU A 212 2.99 11.51 2.98
CA GLU A 212 2.32 11.42 4.28
C GLU A 212 3.34 10.83 5.27
N ILE A 213 3.54 11.47 6.42
CA ILE A 213 4.50 11.03 7.42
C ILE A 213 3.76 10.82 8.73
N CYS A 214 3.61 9.56 9.12
CA CYS A 214 2.96 9.12 10.34
C CYS A 214 4.01 8.95 11.44
N PHE A 215 4.01 9.80 12.45
CA PHE A 215 4.93 9.68 13.58
C PHE A 215 4.25 9.01 14.78
N MET A 216 4.85 7.96 15.31
CA MET A 216 4.44 7.37 16.59
C MET A 216 4.86 8.23 17.78
N LYS A 217 5.92 9.03 17.64
CA LYS A 217 6.37 10.01 18.64
C LYS A 217 7.28 11.06 18.00
N ILE A 218 6.88 12.33 18.04
CA ILE A 218 7.70 13.46 17.59
C ILE A 218 7.32 14.73 18.35
N SER A 219 8.28 15.64 18.56
CA SER A 219 7.97 16.97 19.11
C SER A 219 7.62 17.96 18.00
N LEU A 220 6.71 18.88 18.28
CA LEU A 220 6.25 19.88 17.32
C LEU A 220 7.37 20.76 16.74
N GLN A 221 8.34 21.14 17.57
CA GLN A 221 9.50 21.94 17.13
C GLN A 221 10.29 21.25 16.02
N LYS A 222 10.44 19.93 16.09
CA LYS A 222 11.14 19.16 15.06
C LYS A 222 10.35 19.11 13.75
N ILE A 223 9.02 19.16 13.81
CA ILE A 223 8.17 19.10 12.61
C ILE A 223 8.33 20.35 11.78
N ASP A 224 8.39 21.52 12.41
CA ASP A 224 8.61 22.79 11.70
C ASP A 224 9.92 22.77 10.90
N GLU A 225 11.02 22.40 11.54
CA GLU A 225 12.32 22.24 10.87
C GLU A 225 12.26 21.20 9.75
N PHE A 226 11.62 20.06 10.02
CA PHE A 226 11.56 18.94 9.09
C PHE A 226 10.69 19.25 7.88
N ALA A 227 9.55 19.92 8.07
CA ALA A 227 8.67 20.38 7.00
C ALA A 227 9.40 21.35 6.06
N ARG A 228 10.18 22.31 6.61
CA ARG A 228 11.02 23.20 5.80
C ARG A 228 11.99 22.43 4.91
N ASN A 229 12.69 21.46 5.49
CA ASN A 229 13.68 20.69 4.74
C ASN A 229 13.04 19.84 3.62
N ILE A 230 11.89 19.21 3.87
CA ILE A 230 11.19 18.40 2.85
C ILE A 230 10.66 19.29 1.72
N LEU A 231 10.08 20.46 2.02
CA LEU A 231 9.45 21.34 1.04
C LEU A 231 10.41 22.23 0.25
N ASN A 232 11.66 22.33 0.71
CA ASN A 232 12.75 22.91 -0.08
C ASN A 232 13.18 21.98 -1.24
N GLY A 233 12.77 20.70 -1.22
CA GLY A 233 12.99 19.72 -2.29
C GLY A 233 11.93 19.77 -3.39
N LYS A 234 11.70 18.63 -4.05
CA LYS A 234 10.67 18.48 -5.11
C LYS A 234 9.28 18.15 -4.57
N CYS A 235 9.19 17.75 -3.30
CA CYS A 235 7.93 17.49 -2.63
C CYS A 235 7.09 18.77 -2.54
N VAL A 236 5.87 18.73 -3.09
CA VAL A 236 4.95 19.88 -3.16
C VAL A 236 3.93 19.83 -2.02
N GLN A 237 3.69 18.65 -1.47
CA GLN A 237 2.60 18.40 -0.54
C GLN A 237 2.99 17.40 0.53
N ILE A 238 2.80 17.79 1.80
CA ILE A 238 3.09 16.94 2.95
C ILE A 238 1.86 16.88 3.86
N LEU A 239 1.54 15.68 4.33
CA LEU A 239 0.64 15.45 5.45
C LEU A 239 1.44 14.89 6.63
N PHE A 240 1.42 15.59 7.77
CA PHE A 240 1.93 15.05 9.02
C PHE A 240 0.78 14.40 9.80
N ASN A 241 0.86 13.09 9.98
CA ASN A 241 -0.08 12.34 10.79
C ASN A 241 0.57 12.06 12.16
N MET A 242 0.06 12.73 13.19
CA MET A 242 0.54 12.67 14.56
C MET A 242 -0.55 12.21 15.51
N LEU A 243 -1.32 11.19 15.12
CA LEU A 243 -2.36 10.60 15.96
C LEU A 243 -1.80 9.85 17.20
N SER A 244 -0.57 10.12 17.58
CA SER A 244 0.08 9.69 18.83
C SER A 244 0.37 10.88 19.76
N THR A 245 0.17 12.12 19.30
CA THR A 245 0.60 13.34 19.96
C THR A 245 -0.59 14.27 20.19
N PHE A 246 -0.65 14.86 21.37
CA PHE A 246 -1.60 15.91 21.71
C PHE A 246 -1.01 17.28 21.38
N ILE A 247 -1.80 18.13 20.74
CA ILE A 247 -1.45 19.51 20.45
C ILE A 247 -2.53 20.45 20.96
N THR A 248 -2.12 21.64 21.39
CA THR A 248 -3.03 22.71 21.78
C THR A 248 -3.47 23.52 20.55
N LEU A 249 -4.51 24.36 20.71
CA LEU A 249 -4.86 25.33 19.66
C LEU A 249 -3.74 26.34 19.41
N GLU A 250 -2.99 26.70 20.45
CA GLU A 250 -1.85 27.61 20.33
C GLU A 250 -0.74 27.00 19.46
N ASP A 251 -0.45 25.72 19.66
CA ASP A 251 0.49 24.96 18.83
C ASP A 251 0.03 24.89 17.37
N ALA A 252 -1.23 24.55 17.14
CA ALA A 252 -1.81 24.52 15.80
C ALA A 252 -1.75 25.89 15.12
N ALA A 253 -2.02 26.97 15.86
CA ALA A 253 -1.93 28.34 15.36
C ALA A 253 -0.49 28.72 14.99
N LYS A 254 0.51 28.37 15.82
CA LYS A 254 1.93 28.60 15.53
C LYS A 254 2.37 27.88 14.25
N LEU A 255 2.01 26.59 14.12
CA LEU A 255 2.31 25.81 12.92
C LEU A 255 1.63 26.40 11.68
N LEU A 256 0.34 26.79 11.80
CA LEU A 256 -0.40 27.44 10.72
C LEU A 256 0.25 28.75 10.26
N GLN A 257 0.65 29.61 11.20
CA GLN A 257 1.33 30.87 10.88
C GLN A 257 2.64 30.62 10.13
N HIS A 258 3.38 29.58 10.52
CA HIS A 258 4.61 29.19 9.84
C HIS A 258 4.31 28.63 8.44
N PHE A 259 3.39 27.68 8.32
CA PHE A 259 3.03 27.03 7.07
C PHE A 259 2.47 28.02 6.04
N HIS A 260 1.66 28.98 6.49
CA HIS A 260 1.11 30.02 5.63
C HIS A 260 2.19 30.85 4.93
N ARG A 261 3.33 31.10 5.59
CA ARG A 261 4.45 31.85 5.00
C ARG A 261 5.26 31.05 3.98
N MET A 262 5.10 29.73 3.93
CA MET A 262 5.88 28.87 3.03
C MET A 262 5.29 28.77 1.62
N GLU A 263 4.02 29.17 1.42
CA GLU A 263 3.31 29.00 0.14
C GLU A 263 3.27 27.53 -0.36
N LYS A 264 3.24 26.57 0.58
CA LYS A 264 3.24 25.12 0.29
C LYS A 264 2.02 24.43 0.89
N LYS A 265 1.65 23.29 0.30
CA LYS A 265 0.49 22.49 0.74
C LYS A 265 0.89 21.58 1.90
N ILE A 266 0.70 22.08 3.12
CA ILE A 266 0.94 21.32 4.34
C ILE A 266 -0.39 20.96 4.98
N SER A 267 -0.53 19.71 5.36
CA SER A 267 -1.64 19.24 6.17
C SER A 267 -1.11 18.59 7.43
N LEU A 268 -1.90 18.62 8.49
CA LEU A 268 -1.54 18.09 9.79
C LEU A 268 -2.76 17.47 10.45
N GLU A 269 -2.58 16.31 11.06
CA GLU A 269 -3.60 15.63 11.85
C GLU A 269 -3.00 15.21 13.20
N ALA A 270 -3.69 15.50 14.29
CA ALA A 270 -3.25 15.19 15.65
C ALA A 270 -4.43 15.03 16.60
N TRP A 271 -4.16 14.70 17.87
CA TRP A 271 -5.17 14.77 18.92
C TRP A 271 -5.18 16.12 19.64
N THR A 272 -6.34 16.51 20.16
CA THR A 272 -6.49 17.73 20.96
C THR A 272 -7.59 17.57 22.03
N LEU A 273 -7.57 18.47 23.00
CA LEU A 273 -8.61 18.60 24.03
C LEU A 273 -9.51 19.83 23.80
N ALA A 274 -9.26 20.61 22.74
CA ALA A 274 -10.06 21.78 22.39
C ALA A 274 -11.51 21.42 22.05
N GLU A 275 -12.44 22.38 22.10
CA GLU A 275 -13.82 22.13 21.68
C GLU A 275 -13.95 21.92 20.17
N PRO A 276 -14.94 21.13 19.72
CA PRO A 276 -15.19 20.92 18.29
C PRO A 276 -15.41 22.25 17.58
N MET A 277 -14.77 22.39 16.43
CA MET A 277 -14.85 23.60 15.62
C MET A 277 -14.52 23.28 14.18
N ASN A 278 -15.03 24.09 13.27
CA ASN A 278 -14.73 24.00 11.85
C ASN A 278 -14.58 25.43 11.33
N VAL A 279 -13.34 25.88 11.20
CA VAL A 279 -13.00 27.26 10.85
C VAL A 279 -12.02 27.28 9.68
N GLN A 280 -12.11 28.32 8.86
CA GLN A 280 -11.19 28.56 7.76
C GLN A 280 -10.25 29.72 8.13
N ILE A 281 -8.94 29.50 8.00
CA ILE A 281 -7.90 30.50 8.26
C ILE A 281 -7.06 30.61 6.99
N GLY A 282 -7.31 31.67 6.20
CA GLY A 282 -6.68 31.86 4.91
C GLY A 282 -6.93 30.68 3.96
N GLN A 283 -5.85 29.99 3.56
CA GLN A 283 -5.88 28.82 2.66
C GLN A 283 -6.00 27.48 3.39
N TYR A 284 -6.23 27.48 4.70
CA TYR A 284 -6.34 26.27 5.51
C TYR A 284 -7.72 26.16 6.14
N LYS A 285 -8.20 24.93 6.21
CA LYS A 285 -9.36 24.53 7.01
C LYS A 285 -8.86 23.84 8.27
N LEU A 286 -9.24 24.37 9.42
CA LEU A 286 -9.07 23.77 10.73
C LEU A 286 -10.38 23.10 11.13
N ASP A 287 -10.35 21.79 11.30
CA ASP A 287 -11.49 20.96 11.70
C ASP A 287 -11.13 20.20 12.98
N ILE A 288 -11.97 20.30 13.99
CA ILE A 288 -11.86 19.57 15.25
C ILE A 288 -13.12 18.74 15.39
N ALA A 289 -12.96 17.43 15.21
CA ALA A 289 -14.05 16.47 15.21
C ALA A 289 -13.99 15.60 16.47
N ASP A 290 -15.15 15.39 17.10
CA ASP A 290 -15.31 14.37 18.14
C ASP A 290 -15.13 12.99 17.54
N MET A 291 -14.10 12.28 17.98
CA MET A 291 -13.85 10.91 17.56
C MET A 291 -14.44 9.96 18.58
N ARG A 292 -15.13 8.92 18.10
CA ARG A 292 -15.65 7.85 18.99
C ARG A 292 -14.51 7.08 19.68
N PHE A 293 -13.30 7.13 19.12
CA PHE A 293 -12.14 6.43 19.64
C PHE A 293 -10.84 7.21 19.33
N PRO A 294 -9.92 7.38 20.30
CA PRO A 294 -10.05 7.00 21.71
C PRO A 294 -11.08 7.87 22.43
N ALA A 295 -11.89 7.30 23.33
CA ALA A 295 -13.00 8.00 23.97
C ALA A 295 -12.53 9.27 24.70
N GLY A 296 -13.27 10.37 24.54
CA GLY A 296 -12.95 11.67 25.12
C GLY A 296 -11.87 12.47 24.39
N HIS A 297 -11.35 11.97 23.26
CA HIS A 297 -10.34 12.67 22.47
C HIS A 297 -10.94 13.21 21.16
N LYS A 298 -10.49 14.39 20.77
CA LYS A 298 -10.92 15.06 19.55
C LYS A 298 -9.76 15.09 18.56
N GLN A 299 -10.03 14.79 17.30
CA GLN A 299 -9.02 14.89 16.25
C GLN A 299 -9.01 16.34 15.75
N ILE A 300 -7.83 16.96 15.76
CA ILE A 300 -7.58 18.24 15.10
C ILE A 300 -6.96 17.96 13.73
N SER A 301 -7.56 18.52 12.68
CA SER A 301 -7.12 18.41 11.30
C SER A 301 -6.93 19.82 10.73
N VAL A 302 -5.71 20.12 10.30
CA VAL A 302 -5.38 21.31 9.54
C VAL A 302 -5.12 20.87 8.11
N LYS A 303 -5.98 21.26 7.17
CA LYS A 303 -5.88 20.87 5.76
C LYS A 303 -5.81 22.08 4.86
N HIS A 304 -4.85 22.09 3.94
CA HIS A 304 -4.82 23.08 2.88
C HIS A 304 -6.06 22.91 1.98
N LEU A 305 -6.72 23.99 1.55
CA LEU A 305 -7.99 23.93 0.80
C LEU A 305 -7.87 23.30 -0.60
N LEU A 306 -6.67 23.33 -1.17
CA LEU A 306 -6.34 22.73 -2.47
C LEU A 306 -5.83 21.28 -2.36
N TYR A 307 -6.20 20.58 -1.29
CA TYR A 307 -5.87 19.18 -1.03
C TYR A 307 -6.98 18.25 -1.55
#